data_AF-A0A8T5UYG7-F1
#
_entry.id   AF-A0A8T5UYG7-F1
#
_cell.length_a   1.000
_cell.length_b   1.000
_cell.length_c   1.000
_cell.angle_alpha   90.00
_cell.angle_beta   90.00
_cell.angle_gamma   90.00
#
_symmetry.space_group_name_H-M   'P 1'
#
loop_
_entity.id
_entity.type
_entity.pdbx_description
1 polymer ?
#
loop_
_entity_poly.entity_id
_entity_poly.type
_entity_poly.pdbx_seq_one_letter_code
_entity_poly.pdbx_strand_id
1 'polypeptide(L)'
;MLDDERIKLANRNFIQYLNEGLSPMWVIVSSYYSMYYMSNSVLNKLGFKVGDQISHRVTADALIVHVRDKLKSHILKEFDDAKKEYVEIDNLTDDIIEFYDLEHKKRLKSQYVMGYDAKISKSNTSFNRAKKFVNELEKVLLDL
;
A
#
# COMPACT_ATOMS: atom_id res chain seq x y z
N MET A 1 17.65 -11.35 3.11
CA MET A 1 18.55 -10.35 2.48
C MET A 1 17.90 -9.61 1.29
N LEU A 2 16.74 -10.05 0.78
CA LEU A 2 16.01 -9.37 -0.31
C LEU A 2 15.06 -8.23 0.15
N ASP A 3 14.70 -8.18 1.43
CA ASP A 3 13.65 -7.27 1.91
C ASP A 3 14.15 -5.83 2.15
N ASP A 4 15.34 -5.65 2.72
CA ASP A 4 15.92 -4.32 2.96
C ASP A 4 16.22 -3.56 1.66
N GLU A 5 16.64 -4.26 0.61
CA GLU A 5 16.85 -3.68 -0.72
C GLU A 5 15.53 -3.24 -1.35
N ARG A 6 14.45 -4.01 -1.17
CA ARG A 6 13.11 -3.68 -1.67
C ARG A 6 12.50 -2.49 -0.94
N ILE A 7 12.69 -2.41 0.38
CA ILE A 7 12.25 -1.26 1.20
C ILE A 7 13.06 -0.02 0.82
N LYS A 8 14.39 -0.13 0.70
CA LYS A 8 15.23 0.98 0.21
C LYS A 8 14.87 1.39 -1.20
N LEU A 9 14.58 0.46 -2.11
CA LEU A 9 14.13 0.77 -3.46
C LEU A 9 12.77 1.46 -3.45
N ALA A 10 11.81 0.99 -2.64
CA ALA A 10 10.51 1.62 -2.49
C ALA A 10 10.64 3.05 -1.98
N ASN A 11 11.45 3.27 -0.93
CA ASN A 11 11.70 4.58 -0.34
C ASN A 11 12.51 5.51 -1.25
N ARG A 12 13.51 4.98 -1.98
CA ARG A 12 14.34 5.77 -2.92
C ARG A 12 13.56 6.20 -4.14
N ASN A 13 12.74 5.29 -4.68
CA ASN A 13 11.73 5.63 -5.68
C ASN A 13 10.81 6.74 -5.13
N PHE A 14 10.28 6.56 -3.93
CA PHE A 14 9.37 7.53 -3.31
C PHE A 14 9.94 8.96 -3.19
N ILE A 15 11.22 9.11 -2.82
CA ILE A 15 11.89 10.41 -2.63
C ILE A 15 12.38 11.01 -3.95
N GLN A 16 12.98 10.22 -4.84
CA GLN A 16 13.53 10.70 -6.11
C GLN A 16 12.41 11.19 -7.06
N TYR A 17 11.24 10.57 -7.00
CA TYR A 17 10.09 10.89 -7.86
C TYR A 17 9.31 12.16 -7.47
N LEU A 18 9.50 12.67 -6.26
CA LEU A 18 8.84 13.89 -5.77
C LEU A 18 9.53 15.18 -6.23
N ASN A 19 10.83 15.12 -6.54
CA ASN A 19 11.65 16.28 -6.90
C ASN A 19 11.73 16.54 -8.41
N GLU A 20 11.45 15.55 -9.25
CA GLU A 20 11.56 15.67 -10.72
C GLU A 20 10.18 15.72 -11.39
N GLY A 21 9.43 16.82 -11.22
CA GLY A 21 8.32 17.25 -12.10
C GLY A 21 7.51 16.14 -12.81
N LEU A 22 7.10 15.09 -12.10
CA LEU A 22 6.53 13.91 -12.74
C LEU A 22 5.14 14.18 -13.28
N SER A 23 4.84 13.57 -14.42
CA SER A 23 3.45 13.48 -14.89
C SER A 23 2.60 12.82 -13.80
N PRO A 24 1.41 13.34 -13.48
CA PRO A 24 0.51 12.74 -12.49
C PRO A 24 0.24 11.25 -12.71
N MET A 25 0.34 10.78 -13.96
CA MET A 25 0.23 9.36 -14.29
C MET A 25 1.33 8.51 -13.64
N TRP A 26 2.58 8.98 -13.67
CA TRP A 26 3.71 8.26 -13.08
C TRP A 26 3.61 8.19 -11.57
N VAL A 27 3.10 9.24 -10.92
CA VAL A 27 2.82 9.22 -9.49
C VAL A 27 1.81 8.11 -9.15
N ILE A 28 0.71 7.98 -9.90
CA ILE A 28 -0.29 6.91 -9.70
C ILE A 28 0.35 5.52 -9.84
N VAL A 29 1.14 5.31 -10.90
CA VAL A 29 1.80 4.03 -11.17
C VAL A 29 2.81 3.67 -10.07
N SER A 30 3.65 4.63 -9.68
CA SER A 30 4.66 4.43 -8.64
C SER A 30 4.02 4.18 -7.28
N SER A 31 2.98 4.92 -6.91
CA SER A 31 2.20 4.69 -5.69
C SER A 31 1.69 3.26 -5.61
N TYR A 32 1.08 2.75 -6.69
CA TYR A 32 0.61 1.38 -6.75
C TYR A 32 1.75 0.35 -6.57
N TYR A 33 2.86 0.51 -7.30
CA TYR A 33 3.95 -0.47 -7.23
C TYR A 33 4.66 -0.46 -5.88
N SER A 34 4.77 0.68 -5.20
CA SER A 34 5.27 0.72 -3.82
C SER A 34 4.40 -0.12 -2.88
N MET A 35 3.08 0.00 -2.99
CA MET A 35 2.14 -0.83 -2.22
C MET A 35 2.27 -2.32 -2.58
N TYR A 36 2.39 -2.64 -3.88
CA TYR A 36 2.60 -4.02 -4.37
C TYR A 36 3.84 -4.67 -3.79
N TYR A 37 4.98 -3.99 -3.82
CA TYR A 37 6.22 -4.56 -3.32
C TYR A 37 6.22 -4.69 -1.81
N MET A 38 5.72 -3.70 -1.07
CA MET A 38 5.59 -3.79 0.40
C MET A 38 4.69 -4.97 0.79
N SER A 39 3.54 -5.12 0.14
CA SER A 39 2.62 -6.24 0.37
C SER A 39 3.31 -7.59 0.16
N ASN A 40 4.06 -7.72 -0.93
CA ASN A 40 4.81 -8.94 -1.20
C ASN A 40 5.95 -9.17 -0.20
N SER A 41 6.61 -8.13 0.31
CA SER A 41 7.62 -8.28 1.37
C SER A 41 6.99 -8.84 2.65
N VAL A 42 5.85 -8.30 3.09
CA VAL A 42 5.09 -8.80 4.24
C VAL A 42 4.67 -10.26 4.02
N LEU A 43 4.06 -10.57 2.88
CA LEU A 43 3.62 -11.93 2.57
C LEU A 43 4.79 -12.91 2.52
N ASN A 44 5.91 -12.53 1.90
CA ASN A 44 7.11 -13.38 1.85
C ASN A 44 7.68 -13.65 3.25
N LYS A 45 7.69 -12.64 4.12
CA LYS A 45 8.11 -12.79 5.53
C LYS A 45 7.19 -13.75 6.30
N LEU A 46 5.91 -13.75 5.98
CA LEU A 46 4.91 -14.71 6.47
C LEU A 46 4.99 -16.11 5.82
N GLY A 47 5.94 -16.34 4.90
CA GLY A 47 6.11 -17.60 4.19
C GLY A 47 5.17 -17.80 3.00
N PHE A 48 4.38 -16.78 2.62
CA PHE A 48 3.49 -16.82 1.46
C PHE A 48 4.16 -16.20 0.23
N LYS A 49 4.45 -17.02 -0.78
CA LYS A 49 5.04 -16.57 -2.04
C LYS A 49 3.96 -16.42 -3.11
N VAL A 50 3.78 -15.20 -3.60
CA VAL A 50 2.90 -14.92 -4.74
C VAL A 50 3.63 -15.30 -6.04
N GLY A 51 2.99 -16.11 -6.88
CA GLY A 51 3.50 -16.46 -8.20
C GLY A 51 3.31 -15.34 -9.24
N ASP A 52 3.83 -15.54 -10.45
CA ASP A 52 3.89 -14.47 -11.47
C ASP A 52 2.56 -14.22 -12.19
N GLN A 53 1.74 -15.25 -12.36
CA GLN A 53 0.43 -15.13 -12.99
C GLN A 53 -0.59 -14.57 -12.01
N ILE A 54 -1.44 -13.64 -12.47
CA ILE A 54 -2.50 -12.99 -11.68
C ILE A 54 -2.02 -12.42 -10.32
N SER A 55 -0.73 -12.13 -10.21
CA SER A 55 -0.02 -11.84 -8.96
C SER A 55 -0.67 -10.72 -8.16
N HIS A 56 -1.09 -9.64 -8.81
CA HIS A 56 -1.71 -8.49 -8.17
C HIS A 56 -3.02 -8.82 -7.44
N ARG A 57 -3.86 -9.68 -8.03
CA ARG A 57 -5.12 -10.10 -7.40
C ARG A 57 -4.86 -11.07 -6.25
N VAL A 58 -3.93 -12.01 -6.46
CA VAL A 58 -3.52 -12.94 -5.41
C VAL A 58 -2.89 -12.19 -4.24
N THR A 59 -2.11 -11.14 -4.48
CA THR A 59 -1.57 -10.27 -3.43
C THR A 59 -2.71 -9.62 -2.63
N ALA A 60 -3.75 -9.07 -3.29
CA ALA A 60 -4.89 -8.47 -2.59
C ALA A 60 -5.62 -9.46 -1.68
N ASP A 61 -5.97 -10.64 -2.21
CA ASP A 61 -6.66 -11.68 -1.44
C ASP A 61 -5.79 -12.18 -0.27
N ALA A 62 -4.49 -12.34 -0.50
CA ALA A 62 -3.54 -12.79 0.53
C ALA A 62 -3.36 -11.76 1.66
N LEU A 63 -3.45 -10.45 1.37
CA LEU A 63 -3.41 -9.42 2.42
C LEU A 63 -4.59 -9.55 3.38
N ILE A 64 -5.80 -9.82 2.86
CA ILE A 64 -6.99 -10.01 3.68
C ILE A 64 -6.81 -11.21 4.61
N VAL A 65 -6.33 -12.34 4.07
CA VAL A 65 -6.22 -13.59 4.81
C VAL A 65 -5.05 -13.59 5.80
N HIS A 66 -3.89 -13.07 5.40
CA HIS A 66 -2.65 -13.26 6.16
C HIS A 66 -2.19 -12.01 6.93
N VAL A 67 -2.64 -10.81 6.55
CA VAL A 67 -2.10 -9.55 7.08
C VAL A 67 -3.13 -8.76 7.88
N ARG A 68 -4.43 -8.80 7.54
CA ARG A 68 -5.49 -7.99 8.16
C ARG A 68 -5.50 -8.05 9.69
N ASP A 69 -5.53 -9.23 10.28
CA ASP A 69 -5.62 -9.37 11.74
C ASP A 69 -4.34 -8.88 12.45
N LYS A 70 -3.18 -9.05 11.80
CA LYS A 70 -1.90 -8.57 12.32
C LYS A 70 -1.83 -7.05 12.27
N LEU A 71 -2.28 -6.46 11.16
CA LEU A 71 -2.40 -5.01 11.02
C LEU A 71 -3.35 -4.44 12.07
N LYS A 72 -4.53 -5.04 12.25
CA LYS A 72 -5.48 -4.66 13.31
C LYS A 72 -4.83 -4.71 14.69
N SER A 73 -4.11 -5.79 15.00
CA SER A 73 -3.42 -5.95 16.29
C SER A 73 -2.34 -4.89 16.51
N HIS A 74 -1.64 -4.48 15.45
CA HIS A 74 -0.60 -3.47 15.53
C HIS A 74 -1.22 -2.08 15.77
N ILE A 75 -2.25 -1.73 15.01
CA ILE A 75 -3.00 -0.48 15.20
C ILE A 75 -3.57 -0.42 16.62
N LEU A 76 -4.13 -1.52 17.14
CA LEU A 76 -4.61 -1.60 18.53
C LEU A 76 -3.51 -1.31 19.56
N LYS A 77 -2.30 -1.83 19.37
CA LYS A 77 -1.15 -1.59 20.27
C LYS A 77 -0.69 -0.13 20.24
N GLU A 78 -0.80 0.56 19.10
CA GLU A 78 -0.48 2.00 19.02
C GLU A 78 -1.51 2.87 19.77
N PHE A 79 -2.76 2.39 19.89
CA PHE A 79 -3.84 3.07 20.59
C PHE A 79 -3.98 2.60 22.05
N ASP A 80 -2.90 2.59 22.84
CA ASP A 80 -2.83 2.01 24.21
C ASP A 80 -3.71 2.68 25.30
N ASP A 81 -4.88 3.21 24.93
CA ASP A 81 -6.03 3.51 25.77
C ASP A 81 -7.28 2.96 25.07
N ALA A 82 -7.69 1.74 25.45
CA ALA A 82 -8.75 0.91 24.88
C ALA A 82 -10.18 1.50 24.98
N LYS A 83 -10.41 2.69 24.41
CA LYS A 83 -11.71 3.39 24.38
C LYS A 83 -12.11 3.95 23.01
N LYS A 84 -11.23 3.99 22.01
CA LYS A 84 -11.68 4.15 20.62
C LYS A 84 -12.39 2.87 20.21
N GLU A 85 -13.66 2.99 19.84
CA GLU A 85 -14.55 1.86 19.60
C GLU A 85 -13.89 0.89 18.59
N TYR A 86 -13.88 -0.41 18.89
CA TYR A 86 -13.34 -1.45 18.01
C TYR A 86 -13.81 -1.31 16.55
N VAL A 87 -14.99 -0.72 16.34
CA VAL A 87 -15.56 -0.36 15.04
C VAL A 87 -14.68 0.63 14.27
N GLU A 88 -14.14 1.67 14.90
CA GLU A 88 -13.24 2.64 14.25
C GLU A 88 -11.95 1.98 13.77
N ILE A 89 -11.44 1.01 14.53
CA ILE A 89 -10.23 0.28 14.21
C ILE A 89 -10.46 -0.72 13.07
N ASP A 90 -11.61 -1.41 13.07
CA ASP A 90 -11.98 -2.26 11.95
C ASP A 90 -12.13 -1.46 10.66
N ASN A 91 -12.81 -0.31 10.71
CA ASN A 91 -12.92 0.59 9.57
C ASN A 91 -11.55 1.07 9.07
N LEU A 92 -10.65 1.46 9.98
CA LEU A 92 -9.30 1.90 9.59
C LEU A 92 -8.47 0.78 8.96
N THR A 93 -8.57 -0.44 9.50
CA THR A 93 -7.87 -1.61 8.96
C THR A 93 -8.39 -1.93 7.56
N ASP A 94 -9.72 -1.96 7.40
CA ASP A 94 -10.37 -2.23 6.13
C ASP A 94 -10.07 -1.14 5.10
N ASP A 95 -10.04 0.14 5.50
CA ASP A 95 -9.61 1.26 4.65
C ASP A 95 -8.19 1.06 4.12
N ILE A 96 -7.25 0.64 4.99
CA ILE A 96 -5.86 0.39 4.58
C ILE A 96 -5.82 -0.74 3.56
N ILE A 97 -6.51 -1.86 3.80
CA ILE A 97 -6.56 -2.97 2.84
C ILE A 97 -7.23 -2.52 1.53
N GLU A 98 -8.32 -1.76 1.59
CA GLU A 98 -9.07 -1.28 0.43
C GLU A 98 -8.23 -0.34 -0.45
N PHE A 99 -7.31 0.45 0.12
CA PHE A 99 -6.43 1.31 -0.66
C PHE A 99 -5.70 0.54 -1.75
N TYR A 100 -5.25 -0.69 -1.46
CA TYR A 100 -4.56 -1.52 -2.44
C TYR A 100 -5.44 -1.77 -3.68
N ASP A 101 -6.67 -2.21 -3.45
CA ASP A 101 -7.64 -2.49 -4.51
C ASP A 101 -8.02 -1.24 -5.30
N LEU A 102 -8.20 -0.12 -4.62
CA LEU A 102 -8.51 1.15 -5.25
C LEU A 102 -7.37 1.61 -6.16
N GLU A 103 -6.12 1.48 -5.73
CA GLU A 103 -4.96 1.86 -6.54
C GLU A 103 -4.69 0.86 -7.67
N HIS A 104 -4.93 -0.44 -7.45
CA HIS A 104 -4.91 -1.46 -8.50
C HIS A 104 -5.92 -1.12 -9.62
N LYS A 105 -7.18 -0.88 -9.25
CA LYS A 105 -8.26 -0.50 -10.18
C LYS A 105 -7.95 0.82 -10.88
N LYS A 106 -7.36 1.80 -10.16
CA LYS A 106 -7.01 3.11 -10.73
C LYS A 106 -5.89 2.98 -11.76
N ARG A 107 -4.83 2.21 -11.48
CA ARG A 107 -3.74 1.94 -12.43
C ARG A 107 -4.24 1.30 -13.72
N LEU A 108 -5.23 0.41 -13.65
CA LEU A 108 -5.86 -0.18 -14.84
C LEU A 108 -6.63 0.86 -15.69
N LYS A 109 -7.19 1.89 -15.06
CA LYS A 109 -8.08 2.88 -15.72
C LYS A 109 -7.43 4.22 -16.04
N SER A 110 -6.26 4.53 -15.48
CA SER A 110 -5.64 5.85 -15.58
C SER A 110 -5.07 6.18 -16.97
N GLN A 111 -5.07 5.20 -17.89
CA GLN A 111 -4.73 5.39 -19.30
C GLN A 111 -5.83 6.11 -20.12
N TYR A 112 -7.06 6.24 -19.61
CA TYR A 112 -8.15 6.91 -20.34
C TYR A 112 -8.18 8.42 -20.09
N VAL A 113 -8.41 9.20 -21.16
CA VAL A 113 -8.21 10.66 -21.24
C VAL A 113 -9.07 11.41 -20.21
N MET A 114 -8.41 11.89 -19.14
CA MET A 114 -8.95 12.86 -18.19
C MET A 114 -8.19 14.19 -18.27
N GLY A 115 -8.86 15.29 -17.95
CA GLY A 115 -8.26 16.63 -17.85
C GLY A 115 -7.08 16.68 -16.86
N TYR A 116 -6.13 17.58 -17.10
CA TYR A 116 -4.86 17.65 -16.36
C TYR A 116 -5.03 17.85 -14.85
N ASP A 117 -5.92 18.75 -14.42
CA ASP A 117 -6.16 19.01 -12.99
C ASP A 117 -6.80 17.80 -12.28
N ALA A 118 -7.70 17.10 -12.96
CA ALA A 118 -8.26 15.85 -12.47
C ALA A 118 -7.19 14.76 -12.33
N LYS A 119 -6.14 14.78 -13.16
CA LYS A 119 -5.00 13.88 -13.03
C LYS A 119 -4.13 14.23 -11.81
N ILE A 120 -3.86 15.52 -11.55
CA ILE A 120 -3.11 15.97 -10.35
C ILE A 120 -3.83 15.60 -9.06
N SER A 121 -5.13 15.88 -8.98
CA SER A 121 -5.91 15.52 -7.78
C SER A 121 -5.85 14.01 -7.51
N LYS A 122 -6.02 13.19 -8.56
CA LYS A 122 -5.95 11.73 -8.46
C LYS A 122 -4.57 11.22 -8.08
N SER A 123 -3.49 11.84 -8.58
CA SER A 123 -2.13 11.47 -8.20
C SER A 123 -1.85 11.78 -6.75
N ASN A 124 -2.31 12.90 -6.23
CA ASN A 124 -2.18 13.23 -4.81
C ASN A 124 -2.93 12.24 -3.92
N THR A 125 -4.13 11.82 -4.32
CA THR A 125 -4.86 10.76 -3.62
C THR A 125 -4.09 9.44 -3.61
N SER A 126 -3.56 9.02 -4.76
CA SER A 126 -2.75 7.79 -4.87
C SER A 126 -1.51 7.86 -3.99
N PHE A 127 -0.83 8.99 -4.00
CA PHE A 127 0.36 9.24 -3.18
C PHE A 127 0.06 9.12 -1.69
N ASN A 128 -0.97 9.82 -1.21
CA ASN A 128 -1.32 9.81 0.21
C ASN A 128 -1.76 8.42 0.69
N ARG A 129 -2.51 7.68 -0.15
CA ARG A 129 -2.90 6.29 0.15
C ARG A 129 -1.69 5.38 0.22
N ALA A 130 -0.80 5.44 -0.77
CA ALA A 130 0.41 4.63 -0.78
C ALA A 130 1.31 4.94 0.42
N LYS A 131 1.48 6.22 0.78
CA LYS A 131 2.25 6.63 1.96
C LYS A 131 1.68 5.99 3.23
N LYS A 132 0.37 6.15 3.47
CA LYS A 132 -0.27 5.58 4.66
C LYS A 132 -0.19 4.06 4.67
N PHE A 133 -0.51 3.42 3.56
CA PHE A 133 -0.45 1.96 3.41
C PHE A 133 0.94 1.39 3.68
N VAL A 134 1.96 1.93 3.03
CA VAL A 134 3.33 1.43 3.13
C VAL A 134 3.84 1.60 4.56
N ASN A 135 3.59 2.76 5.18
CA ASN A 135 3.99 2.99 6.57
C ASN A 135 3.35 1.98 7.52
N GLU A 136 2.05 1.72 7.42
CA GLU A 136 1.38 0.78 8.32
C GLU A 136 1.83 -0.67 8.10
N LEU A 137 2.03 -1.09 6.84
CA LEU A 137 2.55 -2.42 6.56
C LEU A 137 4.03 -2.58 6.92
N GLU A 138 4.84 -1.52 6.84
CA GLU A 138 6.24 -1.55 7.27
C GLU A 138 6.32 -1.83 8.77
N LYS A 139 5.47 -1.20 9.58
CA LYS A 139 5.42 -1.50 11.02
C LYS A 139 5.06 -2.95 11.28
N VAL A 140 4.03 -3.48 10.58
CA VAL A 140 3.69 -4.90 10.66
C VAL A 140 4.89 -5.76 10.27
N LEU A 141 5.60 -5.42 9.20
CA LEU A 141 6.77 -6.16 8.72
C LEU A 141 7.90 -6.22 9.75
N LEU A 142 8.15 -5.11 10.46
CA LEU A 142 9.21 -5.03 11.48
C LEU A 142 8.88 -5.86 12.74
N ASP A 143 7.60 -6.12 12.98
CA ASP A 143 7.10 -6.95 14.10
C ASP A 143 7.03 -8.46 13.77
N LEU A 144 7.29 -8.86 12.51
CA LEU A 144 7.25 -10.25 12.03
C LEU A 144 8.59 -11.00 12.13
#